data_AF-Q0BGH6-F1
#
_entry.id   AF-Q0BGH6-F1
#
_cell.length_a   1.000
_cell.length_b   1.000
_cell.length_c   1.000
_cell.angle_alpha   90.00
_cell.angle_beta   90.00
_cell.angle_gamma   90.00
#
_symmetry.space_group_name_H-M   'P 1'
#
loop_
_entity.id
_entity.type
_entity.pdbx_description
1 polymer ?
#
loop_
_entity_poly.entity_id
_entity_poly.type
_entity_poly.pdbx_seq_one_letter_code
_entity_poly.pdbx_strand_id
1 'polypeptide(L)'
;MSFLSLSKWTYNTGAGGGLSVEIVMATGGTIVLTDPEKRDRSFYYGGVGIGIGAGFKIPKIKLPKFSIPEIKLPPIRGRSVGAAGSTLDFPSYGSIYMTSAFRGTELSRSDFQGGTIYVDGSLSALYGWAGDAMLLGMNPALMAAGLSNPGFSWLLTRAISEAPAVLFMRGQTVGFQAGGSIGILAGYVH
;
A
#
# COMPACT_ATOMS: atom_id res chain seq x y z
N MET A 1 19.98 2.82 -20.85
CA MET A 1 18.55 2.47 -20.99
C MET A 1 17.88 2.82 -19.68
N SER A 2 16.78 3.60 -19.69
CA SER A 2 16.06 3.90 -18.46
C SER A 2 15.22 2.69 -18.08
N PHE A 3 15.40 2.15 -16.88
CA PHE A 3 14.64 1.00 -16.39
C PHE A 3 13.17 1.34 -16.09
N LEU A 4 12.86 2.63 -15.97
CA LEU A 4 11.53 3.18 -15.72
C LEU A 4 11.26 4.35 -16.66
N SER A 5 10.05 4.45 -17.19
CA SER A 5 9.56 5.62 -17.93
C SER A 5 8.29 6.16 -17.29
N LEU A 6 8.21 7.47 -17.10
CA LEU A 6 7.05 8.10 -16.48
C LEU A 6 5.80 7.91 -17.35
N SER A 7 4.69 7.51 -16.72
CA SER A 7 3.38 7.38 -17.38
C SER A 7 2.68 8.73 -17.48
N LYS A 8 1.81 8.91 -18.48
CA LYS A 8 0.88 10.05 -18.55
C LYS A 8 -0.28 9.93 -17.58
N TRP A 9 -0.49 8.76 -16.97
CA TRP A 9 -1.41 8.63 -15.85
C TRP A 9 -0.91 9.46 -14.67
N THR A 10 -1.82 10.15 -14.01
CA THR A 10 -1.49 10.97 -12.83
C THR A 10 -2.22 10.46 -11.61
N TYR A 11 -1.54 10.48 -10.47
CA TYR A 11 -2.17 10.21 -9.18
C TYR A 11 -3.04 11.40 -8.78
N ASN A 12 -4.30 11.12 -8.43
CA ASN A 12 -5.25 12.15 -7.97
C ASN A 12 -5.33 12.14 -6.45
N THR A 13 -5.83 11.05 -5.87
CA THR A 13 -5.93 10.86 -4.43
C THR A 13 -5.98 9.36 -4.09
N GLY A 14 -5.89 9.03 -2.82
CA GLY A 14 -6.09 7.68 -2.32
C GLY A 14 -6.57 7.68 -0.88
N ALA A 15 -7.21 6.60 -0.50
CA ALA A 15 -7.62 6.29 0.86
C ALA A 15 -7.14 4.89 1.18
N GLY A 16 -6.72 4.64 2.41
CA GLY A 16 -6.14 3.36 2.77
C GLY A 16 -6.26 3.10 4.26
N GLY A 17 -6.24 1.83 4.62
CA GLY A 17 -6.26 1.38 6.00
C GLY A 17 -5.42 0.13 6.16
N GLY A 18 -4.77 0.02 7.31
CA GLY A 18 -3.88 -1.08 7.64
C GLY A 18 -4.10 -1.54 9.07
N LEU A 19 -4.07 -2.86 9.25
CA LEU A 19 -4.04 -3.52 10.55
C LEU A 19 -2.79 -4.38 10.62
N SER A 20 -2.11 -4.35 11.77
CA SER A 20 -0.97 -5.20 12.05
C SER A 20 -1.11 -5.90 13.39
N VAL A 21 -0.72 -7.17 13.43
CA VAL A 21 -0.65 -7.99 14.65
C VAL A 21 0.68 -8.72 14.63
N GLU A 22 1.55 -8.41 15.60
CA GLU A 22 2.94 -8.90 15.63
C GLU A 22 3.68 -8.60 14.31
N ILE A 23 3.99 -9.64 13.53
CA ILE A 23 4.66 -9.53 12.23
C ILE A 23 3.69 -9.56 11.06
N VAL A 24 2.43 -9.88 11.27
CA VAL A 24 1.44 -10.00 10.19
C VAL A 24 0.82 -8.63 9.94
N MET A 25 0.82 -8.23 8.67
CA MET A 25 0.22 -6.98 8.21
C MET A 25 -0.84 -7.26 7.17
N ALA A 26 -1.95 -6.55 7.24
CA ALA A 26 -2.98 -6.52 6.22
C ALA A 26 -3.31 -5.06 5.91
N THR A 27 -3.24 -4.67 4.64
CA THR A 27 -3.58 -3.31 4.22
C THR A 27 -4.45 -3.33 2.98
N GLY A 28 -5.21 -2.27 2.77
CA GLY A 28 -6.06 -2.11 1.61
C GLY A 28 -6.59 -0.70 1.50
N GLY A 29 -7.09 -0.37 0.31
CA GLY A 29 -7.49 0.99 0.03
C GLY A 29 -8.03 1.20 -1.38
N THR A 30 -8.34 2.46 -1.64
CA THR A 30 -8.74 2.98 -2.93
C THR A 30 -7.64 3.89 -3.46
N ILE A 31 -7.25 3.69 -4.70
CA ILE A 31 -6.34 4.56 -5.45
C ILE A 31 -7.15 5.19 -6.57
N VAL A 32 -7.14 6.52 -6.68
CA VAL A 32 -7.78 7.25 -7.78
C VAL A 32 -6.68 7.77 -8.70
N LEU A 33 -6.68 7.27 -9.93
CA LEU A 33 -5.76 7.70 -10.97
C LEU A 33 -6.52 8.40 -12.09
N THR A 34 -5.97 9.47 -12.61
CA THR A 34 -6.51 10.15 -13.80
C THR A 34 -5.83 9.57 -15.04
N ASP A 35 -6.65 9.10 -15.98
CA ASP A 35 -6.17 8.54 -17.25
C ASP A 35 -5.67 9.64 -18.22
N PRO A 36 -4.93 9.29 -19.29
CA PRO A 36 -4.46 10.26 -20.28
C PRO A 36 -5.60 11.01 -21.00
N GLU A 37 -6.83 10.50 -20.94
CA GLU A 37 -8.05 11.13 -21.45
C GLU A 37 -8.73 12.02 -20.40
N LYS A 38 -8.06 12.29 -19.26
CA LYS A 38 -8.50 13.13 -18.15
C LYS A 38 -9.74 12.60 -17.40
N ARG A 39 -9.91 11.28 -17.34
CA ARG A 39 -10.98 10.65 -16.56
C ARG A 39 -10.39 9.98 -15.32
N ASP A 40 -11.02 10.24 -14.18
CA ASP A 40 -10.66 9.57 -12.94
C ASP A 40 -11.14 8.12 -12.93
N ARG A 41 -10.26 7.23 -12.50
CA ARG A 41 -10.48 5.79 -12.38
C ARG A 41 -10.09 5.35 -10.99
N SER A 42 -11.04 4.74 -10.28
CA SER A 42 -10.81 4.13 -8.99
C SER A 42 -10.32 2.70 -9.16
N PHE A 43 -9.30 2.36 -8.39
CA PHE A 43 -8.74 1.03 -8.23
C PHE A 43 -8.80 0.66 -6.76
N TYR A 44 -9.17 -0.57 -6.47
CA TYR A 44 -9.27 -1.09 -5.11
C TYR A 44 -8.19 -2.15 -4.92
N TYR A 45 -7.38 -1.97 -3.89
CA TYR A 45 -6.32 -2.90 -3.56
C TYR A 45 -6.48 -3.47 -2.16
N GLY A 46 -5.99 -4.67 -1.98
CA GLY A 46 -5.87 -5.30 -0.67
C GLY A 46 -4.76 -6.33 -0.68
N GLY A 47 -4.01 -6.40 0.40
CA GLY A 47 -2.88 -7.32 0.52
C GLY A 47 -2.61 -7.72 1.95
N VAL A 48 -1.91 -8.85 2.07
CA VAL A 48 -1.43 -9.39 3.34
C VAL A 48 0.05 -9.68 3.21
N GLY A 49 0.76 -9.58 4.32
CA GLY A 49 2.18 -9.82 4.32
C GLY A 49 2.78 -9.79 5.68
N ILE A 50 4.09 -9.56 5.67
CA ILE A 50 4.89 -9.51 6.87
C ILE A 50 5.51 -8.12 7.01
N GLY A 51 5.64 -7.67 8.25
CA GLY A 51 6.37 -6.46 8.54
C GLY A 51 6.64 -6.30 10.02
N ILE A 52 7.30 -5.20 10.35
CA ILE A 52 7.65 -4.85 11.72
C ILE A 52 6.95 -3.54 12.06
N GLY A 53 6.27 -3.53 13.21
CA GLY A 53 5.58 -2.37 13.75
C GLY A 53 6.03 -2.09 15.17
N ALA A 54 6.43 -0.85 15.43
CA ALA A 54 6.75 -0.38 16.78
C ALA A 54 5.67 0.61 17.22
N GLY A 55 4.99 0.31 18.33
CA GLY A 55 4.12 1.27 19.02
C GLY A 55 4.94 2.11 20.00
N PHE A 56 4.87 3.43 19.88
CA PHE A 56 5.47 4.36 20.83
C PHE A 56 4.42 4.76 21.87
N LYS A 57 4.77 4.72 23.16
CA LYS A 57 3.94 5.37 24.18
C LYS A 57 4.00 6.87 23.95
N ILE A 58 2.86 7.49 23.68
CA ILE A 58 2.74 8.95 23.65
C ILE A 58 3.08 9.45 25.07
N PRO A 59 4.16 10.22 25.29
CA PRO A 59 4.43 10.82 26.59
C PRO A 59 3.23 11.69 26.97
N LYS A 60 2.81 11.68 28.24
CA LYS A 60 1.68 12.47 28.75
C LYS A 60 1.99 13.97 28.67
N ILE A 61 1.92 14.53 27.47
CA ILE A 61 1.94 15.97 27.25
C ILE A 61 0.49 16.42 27.39
N LYS A 62 0.22 17.39 28.26
CA LYS A 62 -1.11 17.97 28.45
C LYS A 62 -1.52 18.74 27.18
N LEU A 63 -2.06 18.03 26.20
CA LEU A 63 -2.70 18.65 25.03
C LEU A 63 -4.07 19.21 25.44
N PRO A 64 -4.47 20.40 24.94
CA PRO A 64 -5.81 20.93 25.16
C PRO A 64 -6.85 19.91 24.65
N LYS A 65 -7.91 19.71 25.44
CA LYS A 65 -8.91 18.63 25.34
C LYS A 65 -9.37 18.38 23.89
N PHE A 66 -8.72 17.43 23.22
CA PHE A 66 -9.27 16.75 22.05
C PHE A 66 -9.79 15.40 22.52
N SER A 67 -11.11 15.26 22.49
CA SER A 67 -11.80 14.01 22.82
C SER A 67 -11.58 13.03 21.68
N ILE A 68 -10.55 12.19 21.80
CA ILE A 68 -10.32 11.09 20.85
C ILE A 68 -11.39 10.02 21.15
N PRO A 69 -12.16 9.55 20.15
CA PRO A 69 -13.09 8.45 20.35
C PRO A 69 -12.34 7.19 20.78
N GLU A 70 -12.65 6.69 21.97
CA GLU A 70 -12.02 5.53 22.58
C GLU A 70 -12.57 4.25 21.93
N ILE A 71 -12.00 3.85 20.80
CA ILE A 71 -12.34 2.58 20.13
C ILE A 71 -11.56 1.46 20.81
N LYS A 72 -12.26 0.68 21.66
CA LYS A 72 -11.68 -0.44 22.39
C LYS A 72 -11.43 -1.62 21.45
N LEU A 73 -10.19 -1.80 21.02
CA LEU A 73 -9.74 -3.09 20.47
C LEU A 73 -9.76 -4.15 21.60
N PRO A 74 -10.22 -5.37 21.33
CA PRO A 74 -10.18 -6.44 22.31
C PRO A 74 -8.73 -6.68 22.75
N PRO A 75 -8.45 -6.80 24.06
CA PRO A 75 -7.09 -6.98 24.55
C PRO A 75 -6.55 -8.36 24.12
N ILE A 76 -5.72 -8.39 23.09
CA ILE A 76 -4.97 -9.58 22.71
C ILE A 76 -3.71 -9.61 23.59
N ARG A 77 -3.84 -10.28 24.74
CA ARG A 77 -2.84 -10.33 25.81
C ARG A 77 -1.48 -10.78 25.26
N GLY A 78 -0.49 -9.88 25.24
CA GLY A 78 0.91 -10.18 24.89
C GLY A 78 1.36 -9.85 23.47
N ARG A 79 0.47 -9.35 22.59
CA ARG A 79 0.79 -9.04 21.18
C ARG A 79 0.80 -7.54 20.91
N SER A 80 1.72 -7.08 20.06
CA SER A 80 1.66 -5.72 19.51
C SER A 80 0.55 -5.66 18.45
N VAL A 81 -0.35 -4.69 18.57
CA VAL A 81 -1.42 -4.44 17.61
C VAL A 81 -1.27 -3.01 17.11
N GLY A 82 -1.35 -2.81 15.80
CA GLY A 82 -1.34 -1.49 15.15
C GLY A 82 -2.54 -1.33 14.23
N ALA A 83 -3.11 -0.13 14.18
CA ALA A 83 -4.17 0.24 13.26
C ALA A 83 -3.95 1.68 12.79
N ALA A 84 -3.96 1.88 11.47
CA ALA A 84 -3.86 3.18 10.83
C ALA A 84 -4.85 3.27 9.67
N GLY A 85 -5.32 4.48 9.39
CA GLY A 85 -6.28 4.74 8.32
C GLY A 85 -6.14 6.13 7.73
N SER A 86 -6.66 6.30 6.51
CA SER A 86 -6.69 7.54 5.75
C SER A 86 -7.93 7.55 4.86
N THR A 87 -8.57 8.71 4.73
CA THR A 87 -9.73 8.92 3.84
C THR A 87 -9.30 9.71 2.61
N LEU A 88 -10.16 9.78 1.58
CA LEU A 88 -9.83 10.44 0.30
C LEU A 88 -9.56 11.95 0.44
N ASP A 89 -9.99 12.55 1.55
CA ASP A 89 -9.80 13.97 1.86
C ASP A 89 -8.40 14.27 2.41
N PHE A 90 -7.61 13.23 2.73
CA PHE A 90 -6.26 13.41 3.23
C PHE A 90 -5.31 13.76 2.08
N PRO A 91 -4.42 14.76 2.25
CA PRO A 91 -3.41 15.08 1.26
C PRO A 91 -2.55 13.86 0.91
N SER A 92 -2.56 13.48 -0.36
CA SER A 92 -1.79 12.37 -0.90
C SER A 92 -1.20 12.73 -2.26
N TYR A 93 -0.07 12.12 -2.58
CA TYR A 93 0.70 12.37 -3.79
C TYR A 93 1.25 11.05 -4.31
N GLY A 94 1.38 10.92 -5.62
CA GLY A 94 1.96 9.72 -6.22
C GLY A 94 2.53 9.95 -7.60
N SER A 95 3.25 8.94 -8.09
CA SER A 95 3.85 8.93 -9.42
C SER A 95 3.82 7.52 -9.98
N ILE A 96 3.49 7.40 -11.26
CA ILE A 96 3.30 6.14 -11.95
C ILE A 96 4.36 6.00 -13.02
N TYR A 97 5.01 4.86 -13.05
CA TYR A 97 6.06 4.53 -14.00
C TYR A 97 5.72 3.24 -14.73
N MET A 98 5.95 3.22 -16.03
CA MET A 98 6.04 2.00 -16.83
C MET A 98 7.39 1.34 -16.59
N THR A 99 7.39 0.02 -16.40
CA THR A 99 8.60 -0.78 -16.29
C THR A 99 9.16 -1.15 -17.66
N SER A 100 10.36 -1.73 -17.68
CA SER A 100 10.91 -2.35 -18.90
C SER A 100 10.09 -3.53 -19.45
N ALA A 101 9.19 -4.11 -18.65
CA ALA A 101 8.34 -5.21 -19.11
C ALA A 101 7.17 -4.71 -19.96
N PHE A 102 6.78 -3.44 -19.80
CA PHE A 102 5.72 -2.83 -20.59
C PHE A 102 6.17 -2.60 -22.03
N ARG A 103 5.37 -3.07 -23.00
CA ARG A 103 5.69 -3.01 -24.44
C ARG A 103 4.82 -2.02 -25.22
N GLY A 104 3.90 -1.32 -24.55
CA GLY A 104 3.02 -0.34 -25.17
C GLY A 104 3.61 1.07 -25.18
N THR A 105 2.81 2.01 -25.66
CA THR A 105 3.14 3.46 -25.64
C THR A 105 2.62 4.17 -24.39
N GLU A 106 1.58 3.62 -23.75
CA GLU A 106 1.00 4.15 -22.51
C GLU A 106 0.18 3.07 -21.80
N LEU A 107 0.15 3.09 -20.46
CA LEU A 107 -0.62 2.17 -19.64
C LEU A 107 -2.13 2.32 -19.90
N SER A 108 -2.83 1.22 -19.72
CA SER A 108 -4.29 1.13 -19.74
C SER A 108 -4.80 0.68 -18.37
N ARG A 109 -6.12 0.74 -18.16
CA ARG A 109 -6.72 0.31 -16.89
C ARG A 109 -6.33 -1.12 -16.51
N SER A 110 -6.30 -2.04 -17.48
CA SER A 110 -5.98 -3.45 -17.22
C SER A 110 -4.53 -3.67 -16.82
N ASP A 111 -3.61 -2.77 -17.17
CA ASP A 111 -2.20 -2.88 -16.81
C ASP A 111 -1.95 -2.62 -15.31
N PHE A 112 -2.93 -2.05 -14.59
CA PHE A 112 -2.85 -1.89 -13.14
C PHE A 112 -3.50 -3.05 -12.38
N GLN A 113 -4.42 -3.78 -13.01
CA GLN A 113 -5.24 -4.81 -12.38
C GLN A 113 -4.54 -6.16 -12.37
N GLY A 114 -4.73 -6.94 -11.30
CA GLY A 114 -4.09 -8.23 -11.12
C GLY A 114 -3.34 -8.32 -9.80
N GLY A 115 -2.32 -9.17 -9.76
CA GLY A 115 -1.46 -9.33 -8.59
C GLY A 115 -0.64 -8.06 -8.33
N THR A 116 -0.44 -7.74 -7.05
CA THR A 116 0.46 -6.67 -6.61
C THR A 116 1.37 -7.15 -5.49
N ILE A 117 2.60 -6.67 -5.48
CA ILE A 117 3.50 -6.75 -4.34
C ILE A 117 3.92 -5.33 -4.03
N TYR A 118 3.89 -4.98 -2.76
CA TYR A 118 4.18 -3.63 -2.35
C TYR A 118 4.87 -3.57 -1.00
N VAL A 119 5.70 -2.53 -0.86
CA VAL A 119 6.26 -2.13 0.42
C VAL A 119 5.37 -1.03 0.98
N ASP A 120 4.83 -1.26 2.17
CA ASP A 120 4.01 -0.31 2.92
C ASP A 120 4.80 0.18 4.12
N GLY A 121 4.87 1.51 4.27
CA GLY A 121 5.57 2.14 5.37
C GLY A 121 4.75 3.27 5.97
N SER A 122 4.65 3.33 7.31
CA SER A 122 3.95 4.41 8.00
C SER A 122 4.68 4.88 9.25
N LEU A 123 4.48 6.15 9.58
CA LEU A 123 4.88 6.75 10.85
C LEU A 123 3.79 7.71 11.30
N SER A 124 3.09 7.38 12.38
CA SER A 124 1.94 8.12 12.87
C SER A 124 1.98 8.28 14.39
N ALA A 125 1.59 9.44 14.92
CA ALA A 125 1.33 9.62 16.35
C ALA A 125 -0.19 9.65 16.62
N LEU A 126 -0.80 10.75 16.18
CA LEU A 126 -2.24 10.93 15.97
C LEU A 126 -2.44 11.24 14.49
N TYR A 127 -1.66 12.18 13.97
CA TYR A 127 -1.41 12.37 12.54
C TYR A 127 -0.07 11.76 12.16
N GLY A 128 0.04 11.32 10.92
CA GLY A 128 1.21 10.65 10.39
C GLY A 128 1.35 10.80 8.90
N TRP A 129 2.42 10.19 8.40
CA TRP A 129 2.66 9.98 6.98
C TRP A 129 2.78 8.48 6.72
N ALA A 130 2.19 8.04 5.62
CA ALA A 130 2.44 6.73 5.05
C ALA A 130 2.91 6.87 3.62
N GLY A 131 3.55 5.84 3.11
CA GLY A 131 3.91 5.74 1.72
C GLY A 131 4.11 4.30 1.29
N ASP A 132 3.74 4.06 0.03
CA ASP A 132 3.75 2.75 -0.58
C ASP A 132 4.53 2.78 -1.88
N ALA A 133 5.26 1.69 -2.14
CA ALA A 133 5.85 1.40 -3.44
C ALA A 133 5.26 0.08 -3.94
N MET A 134 4.45 0.15 -4.99
CA MET A 134 3.67 -0.99 -5.49
C MET A 134 4.12 -1.40 -6.89
N LEU A 135 4.39 -2.69 -7.07
CA LEU A 135 4.40 -3.34 -8.38
C LEU A 135 2.97 -3.73 -8.73
N LEU A 136 2.49 -3.30 -9.89
CA LEU A 136 1.10 -3.43 -10.32
C LEU A 136 0.99 -4.33 -11.56
N GLY A 137 -0.21 -4.88 -11.80
CA GLY A 137 -0.51 -5.63 -13.02
C GLY A 137 0.19 -6.98 -13.15
N MET A 138 0.67 -7.58 -12.06
CA MET A 138 1.34 -8.88 -12.15
C MET A 138 0.32 -9.97 -12.45
N ASN A 139 0.77 -11.04 -13.12
CA ASN A 139 -0.04 -12.22 -13.33
C ASN A 139 -0.41 -12.86 -11.97
N PRO A 140 -1.69 -12.87 -11.57
CA PRO A 140 -2.09 -13.33 -10.25
C PRO A 140 -1.89 -14.84 -10.07
N ALA A 141 -1.99 -15.63 -11.14
CA ALA A 141 -1.77 -17.07 -11.09
C ALA A 141 -0.31 -17.42 -10.86
N LEU A 142 0.62 -16.75 -11.56
CA LEU A 142 2.06 -16.94 -11.34
C LEU A 142 2.48 -16.51 -9.93
N MET A 143 1.98 -15.36 -9.46
CA MET A 143 2.26 -14.86 -8.12
C MET A 143 1.74 -15.82 -7.04
N ALA A 144 0.47 -16.25 -7.13
CA ALA A 144 -0.13 -17.16 -6.17
C ALA A 144 0.61 -18.51 -6.12
N ALA A 145 0.94 -19.07 -7.29
CA ALA A 145 1.69 -20.32 -7.37
C ALA A 145 3.08 -20.18 -6.74
N GLY A 146 3.80 -19.09 -7.02
CA GLY A 146 5.13 -18.85 -6.47
C GLY A 146 5.16 -18.55 -4.97
N LEU A 147 4.09 -17.96 -4.41
CA LEU A 147 3.93 -17.77 -2.97
C LEU A 147 3.49 -19.05 -2.25
N SER A 148 2.79 -19.96 -2.93
CA SER A 148 2.26 -21.18 -2.31
C SER A 148 3.33 -22.19 -1.91
N ASN A 149 4.46 -22.23 -2.64
CA ASN A 149 5.51 -23.22 -2.45
C ASN A 149 6.90 -22.65 -2.81
N PRO A 150 7.91 -22.76 -1.92
CA PRO A 150 9.28 -22.34 -2.22
C PRO A 150 9.89 -22.95 -3.50
N GLY A 151 9.50 -24.18 -3.86
CA GLY A 151 9.92 -24.84 -5.10
C GLY A 151 9.41 -24.16 -6.38
N PHE A 152 8.41 -23.28 -6.26
CA PHE A 152 7.84 -22.49 -7.35
C PHE A 152 8.23 -21.00 -7.29
N SER A 153 9.22 -20.64 -6.47
CA SER A 153 9.73 -19.26 -6.35
C SER A 153 10.10 -18.61 -7.69
N TRP A 154 10.53 -19.39 -8.69
CA TRP A 154 10.77 -18.90 -10.04
C TRP A 154 9.53 -18.31 -10.74
N LEU A 155 8.32 -18.82 -10.44
CA LEU A 155 7.06 -18.25 -10.91
C LEU A 155 6.81 -16.87 -10.31
N LEU A 156 7.16 -16.69 -9.03
CA LEU A 156 7.08 -15.39 -8.36
C LEU A 156 8.06 -14.40 -8.98
N THR A 157 9.31 -14.82 -9.22
CA THR A 157 10.32 -14.00 -9.91
C THR A 157 9.83 -13.59 -11.31
N ARG A 158 9.20 -14.53 -12.03
CA ARG A 158 8.59 -14.24 -13.33
C ARG A 158 7.47 -13.21 -13.23
N ALA A 159 6.54 -13.38 -12.30
CA ALA A 159 5.45 -12.44 -12.06
C ALA A 159 5.96 -11.02 -11.77
N ILE A 160 6.99 -10.91 -10.91
CA ILE A 160 7.64 -9.64 -10.57
C ILE A 160 8.32 -9.03 -11.81
N SER A 161 9.05 -9.83 -12.59
CA SER A 161 9.76 -9.35 -13.78
C SER A 161 8.84 -8.92 -14.92
N GLU A 162 7.61 -9.44 -14.95
CA GLU A 162 6.59 -9.13 -15.96
C GLU A 162 5.66 -8.00 -15.52
N ALA A 163 5.81 -7.46 -14.30
CA ALA A 163 5.00 -6.36 -13.79
C ALA A 163 5.10 -5.13 -14.71
N PRO A 164 4.02 -4.65 -15.36
CA PRO A 164 4.08 -3.54 -16.32
C PRO A 164 4.26 -2.16 -15.67
N ALA A 165 3.85 -1.99 -14.41
CA ALA A 165 3.78 -0.68 -13.79
C ALA A 165 4.29 -0.67 -12.35
N VAL A 166 4.85 0.48 -11.96
CA VAL A 166 5.20 0.82 -10.57
C VAL A 166 4.46 2.08 -10.16
N LEU A 167 3.85 2.04 -8.98
CA LEU A 167 3.22 3.19 -8.36
C LEU A 167 3.94 3.50 -7.05
N PHE A 168 4.41 4.73 -6.93
CA PHE A 168 4.85 5.30 -5.66
C PHE A 168 3.76 6.23 -5.15
N MET A 169 3.35 6.07 -3.90
CA MET A 169 2.44 6.99 -3.26
C MET A 169 2.92 7.36 -1.86
N ARG A 170 2.51 8.53 -1.41
CA ARG A 170 2.68 8.99 -0.04
C ARG A 170 1.51 9.87 0.35
N GLY A 171 1.08 9.79 1.58
CA GLY A 171 -0.03 10.60 2.04
C GLY A 171 -0.05 10.75 3.55
N GLN A 172 -0.91 11.64 4.01
CA GLN A 172 -1.17 11.77 5.42
C GLN A 172 -2.09 10.64 5.89
N THR A 173 -1.86 10.18 7.11
CA THR A 173 -2.67 9.15 7.77
C THR A 173 -2.98 9.56 9.20
N VAL A 174 -3.97 8.90 9.78
CA VAL A 174 -4.26 8.95 11.21
C VAL A 174 -3.99 7.58 11.80
N GLY A 175 -3.15 7.56 12.82
CA GLY A 175 -2.85 6.36 13.59
C GLY A 175 -3.73 6.30 14.83
N PHE A 176 -4.24 5.12 15.17
CA PHE A 176 -4.92 4.92 16.44
C PHE A 176 -3.95 5.00 17.63
N GLN A 177 -2.69 4.65 17.39
CA GLN A 177 -1.60 4.76 18.36
C GLN A 177 -0.40 5.42 17.71
N ALA A 178 0.45 6.04 18.55
CA ALA A 178 1.75 6.43 18.06
C ALA A 178 2.59 5.22 17.73
N GLY A 179 3.23 5.22 16.58
CA GLY A 179 3.96 4.08 16.06
C GLY A 179 4.41 4.28 14.63
N GLY A 180 5.29 3.40 14.19
CA GLY A 180 5.64 3.26 12.79
C GLY A 180 5.64 1.80 12.39
N SER A 181 5.38 1.54 11.11
CA SER A 181 5.43 0.21 10.51
C SER A 181 6.18 0.24 9.19
N ILE A 182 6.81 -0.88 8.85
CA ILE A 182 7.23 -1.18 7.49
C ILE A 182 6.99 -2.66 7.21
N GLY A 183 6.45 -2.96 6.04
CA GLY A 183 6.14 -4.33 5.64
C GLY A 183 6.22 -4.55 4.14
N ILE A 184 6.30 -5.82 3.76
CA ILE A 184 6.19 -6.29 2.38
C ILE A 184 4.92 -7.12 2.29
N LEU A 185 4.05 -6.76 1.36
CA LEU A 185 2.72 -7.34 1.20
C LEU A 185 2.55 -7.88 -0.21
N ALA A 186 1.80 -8.97 -0.32
CA ALA A 186 1.27 -9.48 -1.57
C ALA A 186 -0.24 -9.31 -1.56
N GLY A 187 -0.79 -8.90 -2.69
CA GLY A 187 -2.19 -8.50 -2.78
C GLY A 187 -2.74 -8.54 -4.19
N TYR A 188 -3.92 -7.94 -4.34
CA TYR A 188 -4.63 -7.87 -5.61
C TYR A 188 -5.21 -6.47 -5.83
N VAL A 189 -5.23 -6.02 -7.08
CA VAL A 189 -5.81 -4.74 -7.52
C VAL A 189 -6.92 -5.00 -8.55
N HIS A 190 -8.07 -4.35 -8.40
CA HIS A 190 -9.18 -4.40 -9.35
C HIS A 190 -9.83 -3.04 -9.59
#